data_AF-A0A381IME8-F1
#
_entry.id   AF-A0A381IME8-F1
#
_cell.length_a   1.000
_cell.length_b   1.000
_cell.length_c   1.000
_cell.angle_alpha   90.00
_cell.angle_beta   90.00
_cell.angle_gamma   90.00
#
_symmetry.space_group_name_H-M   'P 1'
#
loop_
_entity.id
_entity.type
_entity.pdbx_description
1 polymer ?
#
loop_
_entity_poly.entity_id
_entity_poly.type
_entity_poly.pdbx_seq_one_letter_code
_entity_poly.pdbx_strand_id
1 'polypeptide(L)' 'MTEIAVQLGVRDQQIAQACDRHDIARPQPGHWQKLQYGKGVEIRPLSTESYAAEEPVVIAGREPFSRPGDNELAPETSRP' A
#
# COMPACT_ATOMS: atom_id res chain seq x y z
N MET A 1 -9.50 -3.86 -12.47
CA MET A 1 -8.65 -3.94 -13.68
C MET A 1 -8.87 -2.73 -14.58
N THR A 2 -10.04 -2.11 -14.55
CA THR A 2 -10.39 -0.93 -15.34
C THR A 2 -9.53 0.29 -15.03
N GLU A 3 -9.26 0.62 -13.76
CA GLU A 3 -8.42 1.78 -13.42
C GLU A 3 -6.99 1.65 -13.96
N ILE A 4 -6.37 0.49 -13.75
CA ILE A 4 -5.02 0.19 -14.26
C ILE A 4 -5.02 0.17 -15.79
N ALA A 5 -6.07 -0.37 -16.42
CA ALA A 5 -6.24 -0.39 -17.86
C ALA A 5 -6.28 1.01 -18.46
N VAL A 6 -7.02 1.93 -17.83
CA VAL A 6 -7.08 3.34 -18.23
C VAL A 6 -5.72 4.01 -18.09
N GLN A 7 -5.02 3.82 -16.96
CA GLN A 7 -3.71 4.44 -16.71
C GLN A 7 -2.64 3.96 -17.69
N LEU A 8 -2.67 2.67 -18.06
CA LEU A 8 -1.72 2.07 -18.99
C LEU A 8 -2.15 2.18 -20.47
N GLY A 9 -3.35 2.67 -20.76
CA GLY A 9 -3.89 2.74 -22.11
C GLY A 9 -4.12 1.38 -22.77
N VAL A 10 -4.33 0.32 -21.98
CA VAL A 10 -4.51 -1.06 -22.45
C VAL A 10 -5.92 -1.57 -22.14
N ARG A 11 -6.31 -2.70 -22.72
CA ARG A 11 -7.59 -3.34 -22.39
C ARG A 11 -7.50 -4.09 -21.06
N ASP A 12 -8.59 -4.09 -20.30
CA ASP A 12 -8.70 -4.78 -19.01
C ASP A 12 -8.40 -6.29 -19.10
N GLN A 13 -8.83 -6.93 -20.19
CA GLN A 13 -8.56 -8.34 -20.50
C GLN A 13 -7.06 -8.62 -20.64
N GLN A 14 -6.29 -7.70 -21.23
CA GLN A 14 -4.84 -7.88 -21.39
C GLN A 14 -4.14 -7.83 -20.04
N ILE A 15 -4.57 -6.93 -19.15
CA ILE A 15 -4.02 -6.90 -17.78
C ILE A 15 -4.45 -8.15 -17.00
N ALA A 16 -5.71 -8.59 -17.12
CA ALA A 16 -6.17 -9.81 -16.47
C ALA A 16 -5.34 -11.03 -16.90
N GLN A 17 -5.09 -11.17 -18.21
CA GLN A 17 -4.28 -12.26 -18.75
C GLN A 17 -2.81 -12.18 -18.34
N ALA A 18 -2.24 -10.98 -18.24
CA ALA A 18 -0.89 -10.79 -17.70
C ALA A 18 -0.83 -11.18 -16.22
N CYS A 19 -1.82 -10.80 -15.42
CA CYS A 19 -1.90 -11.21 -14.02
C CYS A 19 -2.00 -12.74 -13.89
N ASP A 20 -2.85 -13.39 -14.68
CA ASP A 20 -3.01 -14.85 -14.65
C ASP A 20 -1.72 -15.57 -15.06
N ARG A 21 -0.93 -15.02 -16.01
CA ARG A 21 0.35 -15.60 -16.43
C ARG A 21 1.44 -15.52 -15.36
N HIS A 22 1.43 -14.44 -14.57
CA HIS A 22 2.45 -14.17 -13.56
C HIS A 22 2.00 -14.51 -12.13
N ASP A 23 0.87 -15.23 -11.99
CA ASP A 23 0.29 -15.58 -10.69
C ASP A 23 0.03 -14.35 -9.78
N ILE A 24 -0.30 -13.21 -10.40
CA ILE A 24 -0.56 -11.96 -9.68
C ILE A 24 -2.00 -11.93 -9.21
N ALA A 25 -2.19 -11.78 -7.90
CA ALA A 25 -3.51 -11.65 -7.29
C ALA A 25 -4.28 -10.45 -7.87
N ARG A 26 -5.51 -10.71 -8.33
CA ARG A 26 -6.38 -9.68 -8.90
C ARG A 26 -7.23 -9.01 -7.83
N PRO A 27 -7.43 -7.69 -7.88
CA PRO A 27 -8.33 -6.99 -6.97
C PRO A 27 -9.78 -7.46 -7.19
N GLN A 28 -10.54 -7.59 -6.10
CA GLN A 28 -11.95 -7.98 -6.18
C GLN A 28 -12.80 -6.99 -7.01
N PRO A 29 -13.91 -7.45 -7.60
CA PRO A 29 -14.88 -6.54 -8.20
C PRO A 29 -15.33 -5.48 -7.17
N GLY A 30 -15.34 -4.22 -7.59
CA GLY A 30 -15.66 -3.07 -6.71
C GLY A 30 -14.47 -2.54 -5.88
N HIS A 31 -13.29 -3.15 -5.93
CA HIS A 31 -12.08 -2.64 -5.26
C HIS A 31 -11.76 -1.19 -5.65
N TRP A 32 -11.75 -0.88 -6.96
CA TRP A 32 -11.46 0.45 -7.47
C TRP A 32 -12.50 1.49 -7.03
N GLN A 33 -13.78 1.11 -7.00
CA GLN A 33 -14.83 1.97 -6.45
C GLN A 33 -14.58 2.25 -4.96
N LYS A 34 -14.25 1.24 -4.16
CA LYS A 34 -13.94 1.43 -2.72
C LYS A 34 -12.77 2.40 -2.51
N LEU A 35 -11.72 2.32 -3.33
CA LEU A 35 -10.60 3.27 -3.31
C LEU A 35 -11.04 4.70 -3.62
N GLN A 36 -11.84 4.89 -4.68
CA GLN A 36 -12.33 6.22 -5.08
C GLN A 36 -13.21 6.88 -4.00
N TYR A 37 -13.96 6.09 -3.22
CA TYR A 37 -14.76 6.59 -2.10
C TYR A 37 -14.00 6.65 -0.76
N GLY A 38 -12.67 6.43 -0.77
CA GLY A 38 -11.83 6.49 0.43
C GLY A 38 -12.13 5.41 1.47
N LYS A 39 -12.80 4.31 1.09
CA LYS A 39 -13.06 3.20 2.01
C LYS A 39 -11.79 2.37 2.19
N GLY A 40 -11.50 2.02 3.44
CA GLY A 40 -10.47 1.05 3.78
C GLY A 40 -10.70 -0.25 3.02
N VAL A 41 -9.78 -0.58 2.12
CA VAL A 41 -9.82 -1.83 1.38
C VAL A 41 -9.11 -2.88 2.24
N GLU A 42 -9.80 -3.97 2.54
CA GLU A 42 -9.17 -5.12 3.17
C GLU A 42 -8.20 -5.77 2.17
N ILE A 43 -6.91 -5.69 2.49
CA ILE A 43 -5.85 -6.36 1.74
C ILE A 43 -5.79 -7.80 2.27
N ARG A 44 -6.18 -8.76 1.44
CA ARG A 44 -6.03 -10.17 1.78
C ARG A 44 -4.52 -10.49 1.84
N PRO A 45 -4.04 -11.16 2.89
CA PRO A 45 -2.64 -11.57 2.94
C PRO A 45 -2.33 -12.49 1.75
N LEU A 46 -1.16 -12.28 1.15
CA LEU A 46 -0.64 -13.13 0.08
C LEU A 46 -0.14 -14.44 0.69
N SER A 47 -0.46 -15.57 0.07
CA SER A 47 0.09 -16.87 0.47
C SER A 47 1.57 -16.96 0.13
N THR A 48 2.37 -17.54 1.02
CA THR A 48 3.82 -17.76 0.87
C THR A 48 4.13 -19.19 0.42
N GLU A 49 3.11 -19.97 0.05
CA GLU A 49 3.25 -21.40 -0.28
C GLU A 49 4.05 -21.64 -1.56
N SER A 50 3.86 -20.79 -2.57
CA SER A 50 4.55 -20.89 -3.87
C SER A 50 5.85 -20.08 -3.92
N TYR A 51 6.00 -19.08 -3.06
CA TYR A 51 7.13 -18.16 -3.05
C TYR A 51 7.61 -17.97 -1.61
N ALA A 52 8.65 -18.72 -1.24
CA ALA A 52 9.28 -18.59 0.07
C ALA A 52 9.97 -17.23 0.21
N ALA A 53 9.92 -16.63 1.39
CA ALA A 53 10.69 -15.43 1.68
C ALA A 53 12.19 -15.78 1.65
N GLU A 54 12.89 -15.31 0.62
CA GLU A 54 14.31 -15.60 0.40
C GLU A 54 15.23 -14.76 1.29
N GLU A 55 14.98 -13.45 1.40
CA GLU A 55 15.77 -12.55 2.23
C GLU A 55 14.93 -11.33 2.70
N PRO A 56 14.88 -11.02 4.00
CA PRO A 56 14.15 -9.86 4.49
C PRO A 56 14.90 -8.56 4.17
N VAL A 57 14.30 -7.70 3.35
CA VAL A 57 14.78 -6.33 3.15
C VAL A 57 14.36 -5.46 4.34
N VAL A 58 15.33 -4.98 5.12
CA VAL A 58 15.08 -4.03 6.21
C VAL A 58 14.84 -2.65 5.61
N ILE A 59 13.58 -2.23 5.57
CA ILE A 59 13.24 -0.84 5.30
C ILE A 59 13.66 -0.05 6.54
N ALA A 60 14.84 0.57 6.49
CA ALA A 60 15.27 1.52 7.52
C ALA A 60 14.11 2.48 7.76
N GLY A 61 13.62 2.50 9.00
CA GLY A 61 12.39 3.19 9.37
C GLY A 61 12.37 4.55 8.70
N ARG A 62 11.36 4.77 7.84
CA ARG A 62 11.01 6.11 7.39
C ARG A 62 10.92 6.92 8.67
N GLU A 63 11.90 7.79 8.92
CA GLU A 63 11.83 8.66 10.08
C GLU A 63 10.45 9.31 10.03
N PRO A 64 9.67 9.23 11.12
CA PRO A 64 8.40 9.94 11.16
C PRO A 64 8.74 11.36 10.77
N PHE A 65 8.14 11.85 9.68
CA PHE A 65 8.33 13.22 9.23
C PHE A 65 7.92 14.12 10.41
N SER A 66 8.88 14.51 11.24
CA SER A 66 8.70 15.50 12.28
C SER A 66 8.29 16.76 11.56
N ARG A 67 7.04 17.18 11.78
CA ARG A 67 6.60 18.49 11.32
C ARG A 67 7.45 19.52 12.07
N PRO A 68 8.10 20.47 11.37
CA PRO A 68 8.78 21.56 12.06
C PRO A 68 7.69 22.41 12.73
N GLY A 69 7.45 22.15 14.01
CA GLY A 69 6.36 22.75 14.78
C GLY A 69 6.14 22.17 16.18
N ASP A 70 6.67 20.98 16.49
CA ASP A 70 6.58 20.40 17.86
C ASP A 70 7.67 20.90 18.82
N ASN A 71 8.42 21.95 18.44
CA ASN A 71 9.36 22.64 19.34
C ASN A 71 8.72 23.91 19.91
N GLU A 72 7.67 23.76 20.72
CA GLU A 72 7.31 24.81 21.69
C GLU A 72 6.52 24.22 22.87
N LEU A 73 7.23 23.87 23.93
CA LEU A 73 7.01 24.31 25.32
C LEU A 73 7.77 23.36 26.27
N ALA A 74 9.05 23.64 26.47
CA ALA A 74 9.54 23.70 27.84
C ALA A 74 9.30 25.14 28.31
N PRO A 75 8.82 25.34 29.53
CA PRO A 75 9.73 26.01 30.44
C PRO A 75 9.99 25.22 31.70
N GLU A 76 11.25 25.37 32.10
CA GLU A 76 11.89 24.81 33.26
C GLU A 76 11.34 25.39 34.58
N THR A 77 11.67 24.69 35.66
CA THR A 77 11.84 25.25 37.02
C THR A 77 10.55 25.60 37.79
N SER A 78 10.19 24.76 38.77
CA SER A 78 10.53 25.03 40.17
C SER A 78 9.80 24.05 41.10
N ARG A 79 10.62 23.35 41.88
CA ARG A 79 10.30 22.63 43.10
C ARG A 79 9.79 23.61 44.18
N PRO A 80 8.93 23.18 45.10
CA PRO A 80 9.37 23.10 46.50
C PRO A 80 9.31 21.68 47.09
#